data_AF-A0ABD0NE93-F1
#
_entry.id   AF-A0ABD0NE93-F1
#
_cell.length_a   1.000
_cell.length_b   1.000
_cell.length_c   1.000
_cell.angle_alpha   90.00
_cell.angle_beta   90.00
_cell.angle_gamma   90.00
#
_symmetry.space_group_name_H-M   'P 1'
#
loop_
_entity.id
_entity.type
_entity.pdbx_description
1 polymer ?
#
loop_
_entity_poly.entity_id
_entity_poly.type
_entity_poly.pdbx_seq_one_letter_code
_entity_poly.pdbx_strand_id
1 'polypeptide(L)'
;MAPIAADLTEEKRKQICALLGNAELSLLYKASVHGYQASAFHERCDNQGPTLLVAYNRSGYIFGGYTSVDYAQRGQHTTDKEAFL
;
A
#
# COMPACT_ATOMS: atom_id res chain seq x y z
N MET A 1 6.30 -22.91 0.88
CA MET A 1 5.25 -21.90 0.59
C MET A 1 5.90 -20.80 -0.22
N ALA A 2 5.34 -20.44 -1.38
CA ALA A 2 5.89 -19.33 -2.17
C ALA A 2 5.67 -18.01 -1.40
N PRO A 3 6.65 -17.09 -1.38
CA PRO A 3 6.46 -15.80 -0.74
C PRO A 3 5.30 -15.06 -1.40
N ILE A 4 4.43 -14.46 -0.58
CA ILE A 4 3.35 -13.60 -1.09
C ILE A 4 4.04 -12.36 -1.67
N ALA A 5 4.08 -12.26 -3.00
CA ALA A 5 4.67 -11.14 -3.70
C ALA A 5 3.59 -10.13 -4.10
N ALA A 6 3.95 -8.85 -4.10
CA ALA A 6 3.17 -7.83 -4.79
C ALA A 6 3.17 -8.13 -6.29
N ASP A 7 2.09 -7.77 -6.99
CA ASP A 7 2.00 -7.93 -8.46
C ASP A 7 2.78 -6.83 -9.23
N LEU A 8 3.65 -6.09 -8.51
CA LEU A 8 4.58 -5.12 -9.10
C LEU A 8 5.76 -5.86 -9.73
N THR A 9 6.10 -5.50 -10.96
CA THR A 9 7.35 -5.95 -11.56
C THR A 9 8.54 -5.34 -10.81
N GLU A 10 9.69 -6.02 -10.83
CA GLU A 10 10.93 -5.51 -10.20
C GLU A 10 11.32 -4.11 -10.69
N GLU A 11 11.08 -3.83 -11.97
CA GLU A 11 11.33 -2.50 -12.55
C GLU A 11 10.44 -1.43 -11.92
N LYS A 12 9.13 -1.68 -11.80
CA LYS A 12 8.20 -0.74 -11.17
C LYS A 12 8.52 -0.58 -9.69
N ARG A 13 8.87 -1.67 -8.99
CA ARG A 13 9.31 -1.63 -7.59
C ARG A 13 10.51 -0.71 -7.42
N LYS A 14 11.56 -0.86 -8.24
CA LYS A 14 12.75 -0.01 -8.20
C LYS A 14 12.44 1.46 -8.46
N GLN A 15 11.62 1.75 -9.47
CA GLN A 15 11.22 3.13 -9.79
C GLN A 15 10.48 3.79 -8.62
N ILE A 16 9.50 3.09 -8.03
CA ILE A 16 8.77 3.57 -6.85
C ILE A 16 9.71 3.77 -5.66
N CYS A 17 10.58 2.80 -5.36
CA CYS A 17 11.55 2.92 -4.27
C CYS A 17 12.46 4.15 -4.45
N ALA A 18 12.93 4.41 -5.67
CA ALA A 18 13.75 5.58 -5.98
C ALA A 18 12.97 6.90 -5.78
N LEU A 19 11.70 6.96 -6.20
CA LEU A 19 10.83 8.13 -5.98
C LEU A 19 10.57 8.39 -4.50
N LEU A 20 10.52 7.34 -3.68
CA LEU A 20 10.33 7.41 -2.24
C LEU A 20 11.65 7.61 -1.47
N GLY A 21 12.70 8.14 -2.12
CA GLY A 21 13.97 8.42 -1.46
C GLY A 21 14.80 7.16 -1.16
N ASN A 22 14.77 6.17 -2.05
CA ASN A 22 15.40 4.86 -1.90
C ASN A 22 14.84 4.02 -0.73
N ALA A 23 13.53 4.07 -0.54
CA ALA A 23 12.84 3.29 0.49
C ALA A 23 12.86 1.78 0.20
N GLU A 24 12.83 0.97 1.26
CA GLU A 24 12.59 -0.47 1.17
C GLU A 24 11.11 -0.76 1.41
N LEU A 25 10.47 -1.48 0.47
CA LEU A 25 9.06 -1.87 0.57
C LEU A 25 8.92 -3.31 1.05
N SER A 26 8.10 -3.49 2.08
CA SER A 26 7.57 -4.78 2.55
C SER A 26 6.07 -4.88 2.27
N LEU A 27 5.58 -6.07 1.98
CA LEU A 27 4.15 -6.28 1.70
C LEU A 27 3.38 -6.51 3.01
N LEU A 28 2.53 -5.55 3.37
CA LEU A 28 1.63 -5.66 4.53
C LEU A 28 0.34 -6.43 4.20
N TYR A 29 -0.29 -6.09 3.09
CA TYR A 29 -1.61 -6.60 2.71
C TYR A 29 -1.74 -6.79 1.19
N LYS A 30 -2.37 -7.90 0.79
CA LYS A 30 -2.79 -8.18 -0.58
C LYS A 30 -4.22 -8.73 -0.57
N ALA A 31 -5.18 -7.98 -1.14
CA ALA A 31 -6.59 -8.31 -1.06
C ALA A 31 -6.95 -9.71 -1.63
N SER A 32 -6.27 -10.15 -2.69
CA SER A 32 -6.47 -11.49 -3.27
C SER A 32 -5.95 -12.64 -2.38
N VAL A 33 -5.17 -12.35 -1.35
CA VAL A 33 -4.63 -13.34 -0.41
C VAL A 33 -5.28 -13.22 0.97
N HIS A 34 -5.48 -12.00 1.45
CA HIS A 34 -6.01 -11.72 2.79
C HIS A 34 -7.53 -11.46 2.79
N GLY A 35 -8.17 -11.44 1.62
CA GLY A 35 -9.59 -11.10 1.44
C GLY A 35 -9.80 -9.60 1.24
N TYR A 36 -10.96 -9.23 0.69
CA TYR A 36 -11.30 -7.85 0.29
C TYR A 36 -12.03 -7.05 1.37
N GLN A 37 -12.11 -7.57 2.60
CA GLN A 37 -12.82 -6.90 3.69
C GLN A 37 -11.95 -5.80 4.29
N ALA A 38 -12.57 -4.66 4.65
CA ALA A 38 -11.87 -3.57 5.33
C ALA A 38 -11.21 -4.03 6.64
N SER A 39 -11.84 -4.97 7.36
CA SER A 39 -11.27 -5.56 8.58
C SER A 39 -9.93 -6.26 8.33
N ALA A 40 -9.78 -7.01 7.24
CA ALA A 40 -8.54 -7.69 6.90
C ALA A 40 -7.41 -6.71 6.51
N PHE A 41 -7.77 -5.56 5.94
CA PHE A 41 -6.83 -4.47 5.71
C PHE A 41 -6.40 -3.83 7.04
N HIS A 42 -7.35 -3.42 7.88
CA HIS A 42 -7.06 -2.76 9.15
C HIS A 42 -6.27 -3.64 10.13
N GLU A 43 -6.52 -4.96 10.15
CA GLU A 43 -5.75 -5.92 10.95
C GLU A 43 -4.24 -5.90 10.63
N ARG A 44 -3.87 -5.51 9.40
CA ARG A 44 -2.49 -5.61 8.89
C ARG A 44 -1.82 -4.27 8.65
N CYS A 45 -2.59 -3.25 8.30
CA CYS A 45 -2.06 -1.95 7.85
C CYS A 45 -2.17 -0.85 8.90
N ASP A 46 -3.00 -1.01 9.94
CA ASP A 46 -3.11 0.01 10.98
C ASP A 46 -1.81 0.14 11.78
N ASN A 47 -1.44 1.39 12.08
CA ASN A 47 -0.24 1.76 12.85
C ASN A 47 1.09 1.22 12.28
N GLN A 48 1.17 0.96 10.97
CA GLN A 48 2.41 0.51 10.30
C GLN A 48 3.30 1.68 9.85
N GLY A 49 2.86 2.93 10.02
CA GLY A 49 3.53 4.11 9.51
C GLY A 49 3.30 4.35 8.01
N PRO A 50 4.25 5.02 7.34
CA PRO A 50 4.15 5.35 5.93
C PRO A 50 3.84 4.13 5.05
N THR A 51 2.81 4.24 4.23
CA THR A 51 2.31 3.12 3.42
C THR A 51 2.03 3.56 2.00
N LEU A 52 2.47 2.75 1.04
CA LEU A 52 2.09 2.86 -0.37
C LEU A 52 0.95 1.88 -0.68
N LEU A 53 -0.17 2.40 -1.15
CA LEU A 53 -1.28 1.63 -1.68
C LEU A 53 -1.12 1.45 -3.19
N VAL A 54 -1.29 0.22 -3.66
CA VAL A 54 -1.29 -0.12 -5.10
C VAL A 54 -2.55 -0.91 -5.42
N ALA A 55 -3.31 -0.42 -6.39
CA ALA A 55 -4.56 -0.99 -6.85
C ALA A 55 -4.51 -1.27 -8.36
N TYR A 56 -5.22 -2.33 -8.76
CA TYR A 56 -5.30 -2.81 -10.12
C TYR A 56 -6.77 -2.92 -10.51
N ASN A 57 -7.15 -2.47 -11.70
CA ASN A 57 -8.51 -2.67 -12.21
C ASN A 57 -8.53 -3.66 -13.38
N ARG A 58 -9.75 -4.10 -13.76
CA ARG A 58 -9.97 -5.05 -14.86
C ARG A 58 -9.56 -4.51 -16.24
N SER A 59 -9.45 -3.20 -16.37
CA SER A 59 -9.00 -2.54 -17.59
C SER A 59 -7.47 -2.47 -17.71
N GLY A 60 -6.72 -3.03 -16.74
CA GLY A 60 -5.27 -3.10 -16.76
C GLY A 60 -4.56 -1.85 -16.22
N TYR A 61 -5.28 -0.90 -15.64
CA TYR A 61 -4.67 0.27 -15.01
C TYR A 61 -4.14 -0.06 -13.62
N ILE A 62 -3.01 0.55 -13.29
CA ILE A 62 -2.40 0.56 -11.97
C ILE A 62 -2.49 1.98 -11.44
N PHE A 63 -2.98 2.13 -10.22
CA PHE A 63 -3.11 3.40 -9.54
C PHE A 63 -2.90 3.17 -8.04
N GLY A 64 -2.78 4.24 -7.27
CA GLY A 64 -2.44 4.11 -5.88
C GLY A 64 -2.45 5.42 -5.15
N GLY A 65 -1.75 5.42 -4.04
CA GLY A 65 -1.46 6.62 -3.28
C GLY A 65 -0.52 6.30 -2.13
N TYR A 66 0.13 7.33 -1.64
CA TYR A 66 1.00 7.26 -0.49
C TYR A 66 0.41 8.07 0.66
N THR A 67 0.62 7.57 1.87
CA THR A 67 0.39 8.29 3.11
C THR A 67 1.64 8.14 3.97
N SER A 68 2.09 9.24 4.57
CA SER A 68 3.15 9.29 5.59
C SER A 68 2.60 9.05 7.00
N VAL A 69 1.28 9.16 7.18
CA VAL A 69 0.60 8.95 8.47
C VAL A 69 -0.05 7.57 8.55
N ASP A 70 -0.27 7.11 9.78
CA ASP A 70 -0.88 5.82 10.07
C ASP A 70 -2.32 5.71 9.55
N TYR A 71 -2.65 4.53 9.02
CA TYR A 71 -4.03 4.08 8.99
C TYR A 71 -4.52 3.84 10.43
N ALA A 72 -5.74 4.29 10.72
CA ALA A 72 -6.38 4.08 12.00
C ALA A 72 -7.91 4.15 11.88
N GLN A 73 -8.62 3.30 12.61
CA GLN A 73 -10.10 3.31 12.68
C GLN A 73 -10.66 4.35 13.66
N ARG A 74 -10.28 5.63 13.48
CA ARG A 74 -10.69 6.73 14.38
C ARG A 74 -12.05 7.36 14.06
N GLY A 75 -12.63 7.01 12.90
CA GLY A 75 -13.87 7.62 12.41
C GLY A 75 -13.74 9.10 12.07
N GLN A 76 -12.52 9.60 11.90
CA GLN A 76 -12.18 11.00 11.59
C GLN A 76 -11.21 11.05 10.42
N HIS A 77 -11.22 12.16 9.70
CA HIS A 77 -10.23 12.41 8.64
C HIS A 77 -8.90 12.82 9.25
N THR A 78 -7.81 12.26 8.72
CA THR A 78 -6.44 12.66 9.06
C THR A 78 -5.89 13.51 7.93
N THR A 79 -5.26 14.65 8.28
CA THR A 79 -4.55 15.47 7.30
C THR A 79 -3.11 14.95 7.17
N ASP A 80 -2.67 14.74 5.94
CA ASP A 80 -1.29 14.39 5.60
C ASP A 80 -0.80 15.33 4.50
N LYS A 81 0.31 16.02 4.78
CA LYS A 81 0.91 17.00 3.85
C LYS A 81 1.82 16.35 2.81
N GLU A 82 2.26 15.13 3.07
CA GLU A 82 3.15 14.36 2.20
C GLU A 82 2.37 13.34 1.36
N ALA A 83 1.04 13.25 1.54
CA ALA A 83 0.19 12.34 0.79
C ALA A 83 0.11 12.73 -0.69
N PHE A 84 0.12 11.72 -1.56
CA PHE A 84 -0.04 11.88 -3.01
C PHE A 84 -0.75 10.68 -3.64
N LEU A 85 -1.22 10.87 -4.88
CA LEU A 85 -1.82 9.83 -5.74
C LEU A 85 -0.86 9.49 -6.90
#